data_AF-A0A7V6YYE6-F1
#
_entry.id   AF-A0A7V6YYE6-F1
#
_cell.length_a   1.000
_cell.length_b   1.000
_cell.length_c   1.000
_cell.angle_alpha   90.00
_cell.angle_beta   90.00
_cell.angle_gamma   90.00
#
_symmetry.space_group_name_H-M   'P 1'
#
loop_
_entity.id
_entity.type
_entity.pdbx_description
1 polymer ?
#
loop_
_entity_poly.entity_id
_entity_poly.type
_entity_poly.pdbx_seq_one_letter_code
_entity_poly.pdbx_strand_id
1 'polypeptide(L)'
;MIGFLRLIGALNAAVWLGGAVFFTIPARSALYSNEMSRLLQPKYFPYYSTAIEHIQAAGYYSFVMTCAVIAFLHVLGEWLYFGRPSRKVSFTVVSGLLFLALIGGKIVQPNLSRLHTERYSAALSPADRAAADGSFRRWRMASEILNILIIGGVAVHLWRVANPSDNTRFISSVKFRG
;
A
#
# COMPACT_ATOMS: atom_id res chain seq x y z
N MET A 1 11.42 2.04 24.47
CA MET A 1 10.07 1.54 24.09
C MET A 1 9.65 0.52 25.12
N ILE A 2 8.44 0.62 25.68
CA ILE A 2 7.79 -0.55 26.30
C ILE A 2 7.66 -1.58 25.17
N GLY A 3 8.20 -2.79 25.33
CA GLY A 3 8.31 -3.78 24.26
C GLY A 3 6.98 -4.06 23.53
N PHE A 4 5.87 -3.87 24.23
CA PHE A 4 4.51 -3.99 23.71
C PHE A 4 4.18 -3.06 22.53
N LEU A 5 4.51 -1.77 22.61
CA LEU A 5 4.24 -0.82 21.51
C LEU A 5 5.03 -1.19 20.25
N ARG A 6 6.30 -1.57 20.42
CA ARG A 6 7.14 -2.01 19.30
C ARG A 6 6.59 -3.26 18.63
N LEU A 7 6.07 -4.21 19.40
CA LEU A 7 5.43 -5.42 18.88
C LEU A 7 4.20 -5.08 18.03
N ILE A 8 3.32 -4.20 18.51
CA ILE A 8 2.12 -3.77 17.76
C ILE A 8 2.54 -3.08 16.46
N GLY A 9 3.50 -2.15 16.52
CA GLY A 9 4.01 -1.47 15.33
C GLY A 9 4.61 -2.44 14.30
N ALA A 10 5.39 -3.42 14.76
CA ALA A 10 5.99 -4.44 13.90
C ALA A 10 4.92 -5.35 13.28
N LEU A 11 3.92 -5.77 14.06
CA LEU A 11 2.83 -6.61 13.59
C LEU A 11 2.00 -5.90 12.52
N ASN A 12 1.62 -4.64 12.76
CA ASN A 12 0.89 -3.85 11.75
C ASN A 12 1.72 -3.68 10.47
N ALA A 13 3.01 -3.37 10.58
CA ALA A 13 3.89 -3.24 9.42
C ALA A 13 4.05 -4.57 8.65
N ALA A 14 4.13 -5.70 9.35
CA ALA A 14 4.22 -7.02 8.73
C ALA A 14 2.91 -7.42 8.02
N VAL A 15 1.76 -7.20 8.67
CA VAL A 15 0.44 -7.42 8.07
C VAL A 15 0.27 -6.55 6.83
N TRP A 16 0.61 -5.27 6.93
CA TRP A 16 0.52 -4.34 5.82
C TRP A 16 1.40 -4.78 4.65
N LEU A 17 2.67 -5.11 4.89
CA LEU A 17 3.57 -5.58 3.85
C LEU A 17 3.08 -6.87 3.20
N GLY A 18 2.68 -7.86 4.01
CA GLY A 18 2.16 -9.13 3.54
C GLY A 18 0.91 -8.96 2.68
N GLY A 19 -0.04 -8.14 3.12
CA GLY A 19 -1.23 -7.80 2.34
C GLY A 19 -0.89 -7.10 1.03
N ALA A 20 0.01 -6.09 1.06
CA ALA A 20 0.41 -5.36 -0.14
C ALA A 20 1.08 -6.26 -1.18
N VAL A 21 1.97 -7.15 -0.75
CA VAL A 21 2.61 -8.15 -1.63
C VAL A 21 1.59 -9.14 -2.17
N PHE A 22 0.72 -9.68 -1.32
CA PHE A 22 -0.30 -10.66 -1.72
C PHE A 22 -1.28 -10.09 -2.75
N PHE A 23 -1.83 -8.90 -2.51
CA PHE A 23 -2.80 -8.29 -3.42
C PHE A 23 -2.16 -7.88 -4.77
N THR A 24 -0.89 -7.48 -4.77
CA THR A 24 -0.21 -7.00 -5.98
C THR A 24 0.25 -8.15 -6.87
N ILE A 25 0.74 -9.25 -6.30
CA ILE A 25 1.36 -10.34 -7.05
C ILE A 25 0.40 -11.53 -7.23
N PRO A 26 0.20 -12.42 -6.24
CA PRO A 26 -0.59 -13.64 -6.45
C PRO A 26 -2.08 -13.37 -6.66
N ALA A 27 -2.67 -12.42 -5.94
CA ALA A 27 -4.11 -12.20 -6.05
C ALA A 27 -4.47 -11.60 -7.41
N ARG A 28 -3.65 -10.67 -7.93
CA ARG A 28 -3.83 -10.13 -9.28
C ARG A 28 -3.50 -11.16 -10.36
N SER A 29 -2.43 -11.94 -10.22
CA SER A 29 -2.08 -12.95 -11.23
C SER A 29 -3.16 -14.03 -11.37
N ALA A 30 -3.84 -14.37 -10.28
CA ALA A 30 -4.97 -15.30 -10.30
C ALA A 30 -6.16 -14.80 -11.15
N LEU A 31 -6.39 -13.49 -11.23
CA LEU A 31 -7.47 -12.91 -12.05
C LEU A 31 -7.19 -12.98 -13.56
N TYR A 32 -5.92 -13.07 -13.94
CA TYR A 32 -5.49 -13.10 -15.33
C TYR A 32 -4.92 -14.47 -15.76
N SER A 33 -5.20 -15.52 -14.98
CA SER A 33 -4.71 -16.87 -15.23
C SER A 33 -5.47 -17.60 -16.35
N ASN A 34 -4.88 -18.67 -16.86
CA ASN A 34 -5.51 -19.54 -17.85
C ASN A 34 -6.75 -20.24 -17.27
N GLU A 35 -6.72 -20.59 -15.98
CA GLU A 35 -7.83 -21.16 -15.24
C GLU A 35 -9.02 -20.19 -15.20
N MET A 36 -8.76 -18.92 -14.93
CA MET A 36 -9.79 -17.88 -14.92
C MET A 36 -10.37 -17.65 -16.33
N SER A 37 -9.53 -17.71 -17.37
CA SER A 37 -9.96 -17.63 -18.77
C SER A 37 -10.85 -18.82 -19.18
N ARG A 38 -10.52 -20.03 -18.72
CA ARG A 38 -11.36 -21.23 -18.92
C ARG A 38 -12.71 -21.10 -18.21
N LEU A 39 -12.73 -20.57 -16.98
CA LEU A 39 -13.95 -20.38 -16.20
C LEU A 39 -14.89 -19.33 -16.82
N LEU A 40 -14.34 -18.16 -17.18
CA LEU A 40 -15.12 -17.03 -17.68
C LEU A 40 -15.40 -17.09 -19.19
N GLN A 41 -14.79 -18.05 -19.88
CA GLN A 41 -14.74 -18.17 -21.34
C GLN A 41 -13.98 -17.00 -22.01
N PRO A 42 -13.20 -17.23 -23.09
CA PRO A 42 -12.36 -16.19 -23.69
C PRO A 42 -13.11 -14.92 -24.11
N LYS A 43 -14.39 -15.05 -24.47
CA LYS A 43 -15.25 -13.94 -24.88
C LYS A 43 -15.54 -12.95 -23.75
N TYR A 44 -15.76 -13.44 -22.52
CA TYR A 44 -16.14 -12.59 -21.38
C TYR A 44 -15.01 -12.36 -20.38
N PHE A 45 -13.94 -13.15 -20.49
CA PHE A 45 -12.78 -13.10 -19.61
C PHE A 45 -12.21 -11.69 -19.40
N PRO A 46 -11.91 -10.87 -20.43
CA PRO A 46 -11.29 -9.56 -20.22
C PRO A 46 -12.19 -8.57 -19.46
N TYR A 47 -13.50 -8.67 -19.67
CA TYR A 47 -14.49 -7.81 -19.01
C TYR A 47 -14.59 -8.15 -17.52
N TYR A 48 -14.93 -9.41 -17.21
CA TYR A 48 -15.16 -9.83 -15.83
C TYR A 48 -13.88 -9.86 -14.99
N SER A 49 -12.73 -10.26 -15.54
CA SER A 49 -11.44 -10.19 -14.82
C SER A 49 -11.10 -8.77 -14.38
N THR A 50 -11.27 -7.79 -15.29
CA THR A 50 -11.02 -6.38 -14.97
C THR A 50 -12.05 -5.84 -13.98
N ALA A 51 -13.32 -6.22 -14.08
CA ALA A 51 -14.35 -5.82 -13.11
C ALA A 51 -14.07 -6.37 -11.71
N ILE A 52 -13.67 -7.64 -11.60
CA ILE A 52 -13.28 -8.28 -10.35
C ILE A 52 -12.02 -7.60 -9.77
N GLU A 53 -11.05 -7.25 -10.61
CA GLU A 53 -9.86 -6.49 -10.20
C GLU A 53 -10.23 -5.15 -9.54
N HIS A 54 -11.23 -4.42 -10.08
CA HIS A 54 -11.68 -3.16 -9.47
C HIS A 54 -12.33 -3.35 -8.10
N ILE A 55 -13.16 -4.39 -7.94
CA ILE A 55 -13.79 -4.73 -6.66
C ILE A 55 -12.71 -5.09 -5.63
N GLN A 56 -11.73 -5.90 -6.03
CA GLN A 56 -10.61 -6.28 -5.19
C GLN A 56 -9.74 -5.07 -4.82
N ALA A 57 -9.45 -4.20 -5.77
CA ALA A 57 -8.68 -2.98 -5.57
C ALA A 57 -9.34 -2.06 -4.53
N ALA A 58 -10.66 -1.99 -4.51
CA ALA A 58 -11.40 -1.18 -3.52
C ALA A 58 -11.20 -1.68 -2.08
N GLY A 59 -11.28 -3.00 -1.88
CA GLY A 59 -10.97 -3.62 -0.58
C GLY A 59 -9.52 -3.41 -0.19
N TYR A 60 -8.60 -3.56 -1.15
CA TYR A 60 -7.17 -3.37 -0.94
C TYR A 60 -6.80 -1.93 -0.53
N TYR A 61 -7.35 -0.89 -1.17
CA TYR A 61 -7.08 0.49 -0.76
C TYR A 61 -7.62 0.81 0.63
N SER A 62 -8.76 0.23 1.00
CA SER A 62 -9.32 0.35 2.36
C SER A 62 -8.40 -0.31 3.40
N PHE A 63 -7.85 -1.47 3.08
CA PHE A 63 -6.84 -2.16 3.89
C PHE A 63 -5.57 -1.32 4.06
N VAL A 64 -4.98 -0.82 2.96
CA VAL A 64 -3.78 0.04 2.98
C VAL A 64 -4.03 1.30 3.81
N MET A 65 -5.18 1.94 3.64
CA MET A 65 -5.55 3.13 4.43
C MET A 65 -5.61 2.81 5.93
N THR A 66 -6.24 1.69 6.30
CA THR A 66 -6.37 1.27 7.70
C THR A 66 -4.99 1.04 8.32
N CYS A 67 -4.12 0.29 7.64
CA CYS A 67 -2.74 0.05 8.09
C CYS A 67 -1.92 1.35 8.20
N ALA A 68 -2.09 2.27 7.25
CA ALA A 68 -1.41 3.57 7.24
C ALA A 68 -1.84 4.45 8.42
N VAL A 69 -3.15 4.51 8.72
CA VAL A 69 -3.68 5.24 9.87
C VAL A 69 -3.16 4.65 11.18
N ILE A 70 -3.19 3.33 11.33
CA ILE A 70 -2.66 2.64 12.52
C ILE A 70 -1.16 2.96 12.70
N ALA A 71 -0.37 2.83 11.62
CA ALA A 71 1.06 3.15 11.66
C ALA A 71 1.31 4.61 12.04
N PHE A 72 0.52 5.54 11.48
CA PHE A 72 0.65 6.97 11.76
C PHE A 72 0.30 7.30 13.22
N LEU A 73 -0.83 6.81 13.72
CA LEU A 73 -1.23 7.00 15.13
C LEU A 73 -0.18 6.41 16.09
N HIS A 74 0.37 5.24 15.74
CA HIS A 74 1.42 4.63 16.52
C HIS A 74 2.67 5.52 16.60
N VAL A 75 3.19 6.00 15.46
CA VAL A 75 4.37 6.88 15.44
C VAL A 75 4.07 8.27 16.05
N LEU A 76 2.85 8.77 15.91
CA LEU A 76 2.41 10.03 16.51
C LEU A 76 2.39 9.94 18.04
N GLY A 77 1.78 8.90 18.60
CA GLY A 77 1.82 8.66 20.04
C GLY A 77 3.26 8.56 20.54
N GLU A 78 4.08 7.80 19.83
CA GLU A 78 5.50 7.67 20.11
C GLU A 78 6.29 8.99 20.10
N TRP A 79 5.94 9.91 19.20
CA TRP A 79 6.55 11.24 19.12
C TRP A 79 6.10 12.13 20.28
N LEU A 80 4.80 12.16 20.59
CA LEU A 80 4.22 12.94 21.69
C LEU A 80 4.74 12.50 23.06
N TYR A 81 4.90 11.19 23.29
CA TYR A 81 5.33 10.66 24.59
C TYR A 81 6.84 10.79 24.84
N PHE A 82 7.70 10.63 23.82
CA PHE A 82 9.14 10.50 24.03
C PHE A 82 9.97 11.68 23.48
N GLY A 83 9.42 12.55 22.64
CA GLY A 83 10.09 13.77 22.15
C GLY A 83 11.42 13.56 21.40
N ARG A 84 11.79 12.33 21.03
CA ARG A 84 13.14 12.02 20.52
C ARG A 84 13.32 12.31 19.02
N PRO A 85 14.45 12.95 18.62
CA PRO A 85 14.73 13.31 17.23
C PRO A 85 15.07 12.13 16.30
N SER A 86 15.54 10.98 16.82
CA SER A 86 15.83 9.77 16.01
C SER A 86 14.58 9.18 15.33
N ARG A 87 13.38 9.61 15.74
CA ARG A 87 12.09 9.17 15.20
C ARG A 87 11.54 10.06 14.08
N LYS A 88 12.17 11.20 13.77
CA LYS A 88 11.71 12.10 12.70
C LYS A 88 11.64 11.38 11.34
N VAL A 89 12.61 10.52 11.04
CA VAL A 89 12.63 9.77 9.77
C VAL A 89 11.46 8.77 9.70
N SER A 90 11.18 8.03 10.77
CA SER A 90 10.02 7.13 10.80
C SER A 90 8.71 7.88 10.64
N PHE A 91 8.57 9.05 11.28
CA PHE A 91 7.41 9.91 11.10
C PHE A 91 7.27 10.38 9.66
N THR A 92 8.36 10.83 9.01
CA THR A 92 8.35 11.24 7.60
C THR A 92 7.96 10.09 6.68
N VAL A 93 8.53 8.90 6.85
CA VAL A 93 8.22 7.73 6.03
C VAL A 93 6.75 7.34 6.15
N VAL A 94 6.24 7.23 7.39
CA VAL A 94 4.83 6.85 7.62
C VAL A 94 3.86 7.93 7.15
N SER A 95 4.20 9.21 7.32
CA SER A 95 3.40 10.31 6.77
C SER A 95 3.35 10.27 5.24
N GLY A 96 4.48 9.99 4.59
CA GLY A 96 4.55 9.79 3.14
C GLY A 96 3.67 8.62 2.69
N LEU A 97 3.75 7.48 3.39
CA LEU A 97 2.90 6.32 3.10
C LEU A 97 1.41 6.61 3.28
N LEU A 98 1.03 7.36 4.32
CA LEU A 98 -0.35 7.80 4.54
C LEU A 98 -0.84 8.70 3.40
N PHE A 99 0.02 9.61 2.93
CA PHE A 99 -0.29 10.47 1.79
C PHE A 99 -0.48 9.66 0.50
N LEU A 100 0.39 8.67 0.24
CA LEU A 100 0.24 7.75 -0.89
C LEU A 100 -1.05 6.92 -0.79
N ALA A 101 -1.42 6.45 0.41
CA ALA A 101 -2.67 5.74 0.65
C ALA A 101 -3.90 6.61 0.36
N LEU A 102 -3.86 7.90 0.75
CA LEU A 102 -4.89 8.89 0.44
C LEU A 102 -5.03 9.12 -1.07
N ILE A 103 -3.92 9.28 -1.79
CA ILE A 103 -3.93 9.42 -3.25
C ILE A 103 -4.55 8.18 -3.90
N GLY A 104 -4.15 6.98 -3.45
CA GLY A 104 -4.66 5.71 -3.97
C GLY A 104 -6.18 5.59 -3.84
N GLY A 105 -6.69 5.75 -2.61
CA GLY A 105 -8.11 5.57 -2.34
C GLY A 105 -9.00 6.70 -2.85
N LYS A 106 -8.56 7.96 -2.79
CA LYS A 106 -9.41 9.12 -3.14
C LYS A 106 -9.26 9.61 -4.57
N ILE A 107 -8.14 9.35 -5.22
CA ILE A 107 -7.87 9.86 -6.57
C ILE A 107 -7.80 8.69 -7.56
N VAL A 108 -6.93 7.72 -7.33
CA VAL A 108 -6.65 6.67 -8.32
C VAL A 108 -7.84 5.72 -8.47
N GLN A 109 -8.37 5.20 -7.36
CA GLN A 109 -9.47 4.24 -7.35
C GLN A 109 -10.75 4.75 -8.03
N PRO A 110 -11.32 5.92 -7.67
CA PRO A 110 -12.57 6.37 -8.28
C PRO A 110 -12.43 6.69 -9.78
N ASN A 111 -11.28 7.20 -10.22
CA ASN A 111 -11.02 7.44 -11.63
C ASN A 111 -10.97 6.12 -12.43
N LEU A 112 -10.32 5.09 -11.88
CA LEU A 112 -10.27 3.76 -12.50
C LEU A 112 -11.66 3.13 -12.60
N SER A 113 -12.46 3.20 -11.54
CA SER A 113 -13.84 2.70 -11.56
C SER A 113 -14.71 3.43 -12.58
N ARG A 114 -14.61 4.77 -12.65
CA ARG A 114 -15.36 5.58 -13.62
C ARG A 114 -15.02 5.21 -15.06
N LEU A 115 -13.73 5.15 -15.39
CA LEU A 115 -13.24 4.79 -16.73
C LEU A 115 -13.63 3.36 -17.14
N HIS A 116 -13.71 2.43 -16.18
CA HIS A 116 -14.19 1.08 -16.44
C HIS A 116 -15.68 1.05 -16.81
N THR A 117 -16.53 1.76 -16.06
CA THR A 117 -17.96 1.86 -16.36
C THR A 117 -18.21 2.56 -17.69
N GLU A 118 -17.46 3.62 -18.00
CA GLU A 118 -17.53 4.33 -19.29
C GLU A 118 -17.18 3.39 -20.45
N ARG A 119 -16.05 2.67 -20.38
CA ARG A 119 -15.55 1.77 -21.46
C ARG A 119 -16.55 0.68 -21.86
N TYR A 120 -17.36 0.20 -20.93
CA TYR A 120 -18.30 -0.90 -21.15
C TYR A 120 -19.77 -0.47 -21.19
N SER A 121 -20.06 0.83 -21.11
CA SER A 121 -21.41 1.32 -21.38
C SER A 121 -21.74 1.13 -22.88
N ALA A 122 -22.90 0.54 -23.16
CA ALA A 122 -23.30 0.12 -24.50
C ALA A 122 -23.49 1.28 -25.50
N ALA A 123 -23.43 2.54 -25.04
CA ALA A 123 -23.80 3.73 -25.80
C ALA A 123 -22.64 4.48 -26.51
N LEU A 124 -21.38 4.07 -26.33
CA LEU A 124 -20.22 4.82 -26.86
C LEU A 124 -19.77 4.41 -28.27
N SER A 125 -19.48 5.43 -29.07
CA SER A 125 -18.83 5.35 -30.39
C SER A 125 -17.44 4.69 -30.29
N PRO A 126 -16.98 3.94 -31.31
CA PRO A 126 -15.64 3.32 -31.33
C PRO A 126 -14.49 4.32 -31.09
N ALA A 127 -14.66 5.58 -31.49
CA ALA A 127 -13.66 6.64 -31.29
C ALA A 127 -13.51 7.05 -29.82
N ASP A 128 -14.62 7.11 -29.08
CA ASP A 128 -14.61 7.49 -27.66
C ASP A 128 -14.08 6.35 -26.78
N ARG A 129 -14.29 5.10 -27.19
CA ARG A 129 -13.69 3.92 -26.53
C ARG A 129 -12.15 3.95 -26.62
N ALA A 130 -11.58 4.36 -27.74
CA ALA A 130 -10.12 4.46 -27.91
C ALA A 130 -9.50 5.55 -27.01
N ALA A 131 -10.20 6.68 -26.81
CA ALA A 131 -9.77 7.74 -25.90
C ALA A 131 -9.85 7.31 -24.42
N ALA A 132 -10.89 6.57 -24.04
CA ALA A 132 -11.04 6.00 -22.70
C ALA A 132 -9.94 4.97 -22.39
N ASP A 133 -9.53 4.17 -23.38
CA ASP A 133 -8.47 3.16 -23.23
C ASP A 133 -7.10 3.77 -22.90
N GLY A 134 -6.74 4.87 -23.57
CA GLY A 134 -5.50 5.59 -23.29
C GLY A 134 -5.46 6.19 -21.88
N SER A 135 -6.60 6.70 -21.40
CA SER A 135 -6.71 7.25 -20.04
C SER A 135 -6.71 6.16 -18.98
N PHE A 136 -7.40 5.04 -19.22
CA PHE A 136 -7.41 3.88 -18.33
C PHE A 136 -6.01 3.30 -18.16
N ARG A 137 -5.23 3.15 -19.25
CA ARG A 137 -3.85 2.66 -19.18
C ARG A 137 -2.97 3.56 -18.31
N ARG A 138 -3.09 4.89 -18.44
CA ARG A 138 -2.33 5.86 -17.62
C ARG A 138 -2.66 5.72 -16.14
N TRP A 139 -3.94 5.65 -15.78
CA TRP A 139 -4.35 5.47 -14.38
C TRP A 139 -3.94 4.10 -13.82
N ARG A 140 -3.97 3.06 -14.64
CA ARG A 140 -3.48 1.73 -14.24
C ARG A 140 -1.98 1.75 -13.96
N MET A 141 -1.18 2.38 -14.80
CA MET A 141 0.26 2.55 -14.55
C MET A 141 0.53 3.38 -13.29
N ALA A 142 -0.22 4.46 -13.08
CA ALA A 142 -0.10 5.27 -11.87
C ALA A 142 -0.41 4.45 -10.60
N SER A 143 -1.45 3.62 -10.64
CA SER A 143 -1.79 2.67 -9.57
C SER A 143 -0.65 1.70 -9.27
N GLU A 144 -0.05 1.13 -10.31
CA GLU A 144 1.06 0.17 -10.15
C GLU A 144 2.28 0.81 -9.49
N ILE A 145 2.69 2.00 -9.96
CA ILE A 145 3.80 2.75 -9.39
C ILE A 145 3.50 3.08 -7.92
N LEU A 146 2.28 3.52 -7.62
CA LEU A 146 1.85 3.82 -6.26
C LEU A 146 1.97 2.59 -5.35
N ASN A 147 1.55 1.42 -5.82
CA ASN A 147 1.65 0.17 -5.07
C ASN A 147 3.10 -0.24 -4.80
N ILE A 148 3.98 -0.10 -5.80
CA ILE A 148 5.41 -0.38 -5.62
C ILE A 148 6.01 0.56 -4.56
N LEU A 149 5.67 1.85 -4.60
CA LEU A 149 6.12 2.82 -3.59
C LEU A 149 5.60 2.47 -2.19
N ILE A 150 4.34 2.04 -2.07
CA ILE A 150 3.76 1.59 -0.80
C ILE A 150 4.51 0.35 -0.29
N ILE A 151 4.69 -0.69 -1.10
CA ILE A 151 5.41 -1.92 -0.72
C ILE A 151 6.83 -1.57 -0.26
N GLY A 152 7.57 -0.79 -1.07
CA GLY A 152 8.93 -0.38 -0.74
C GLY A 152 9.01 0.44 0.54
N GLY A 153 8.11 1.43 0.72
CA GLY A 153 8.09 2.26 1.91
C GLY A 153 7.69 1.50 3.17
N VAL A 154 6.73 0.56 3.09
CA VAL A 154 6.34 -0.31 4.21
C VAL A 154 7.46 -1.28 4.56
N ALA A 155 8.18 -1.84 3.57
CA ALA A 155 9.35 -2.68 3.82
C ALA A 155 10.44 -1.91 4.58
N VAL A 156 10.74 -0.67 4.16
CA VAL A 156 11.66 0.23 4.88
C VAL A 156 11.15 0.54 6.29
N HIS A 157 9.85 0.78 6.45
CA HIS A 157 9.26 1.03 7.76
C HIS A 157 9.38 -0.19 8.70
N LEU A 158 9.02 -1.38 8.22
CA LEU A 158 9.16 -2.64 8.96
C LEU A 158 10.60 -2.88 9.37
N TRP A 159 11.56 -2.70 8.44
CA TRP A 159 12.98 -2.82 8.73
C TRP A 159 13.42 -1.88 9.85
N ARG A 160 12.96 -0.62 9.86
CA ARG A 160 13.31 0.34 10.92
C ARG A 160 12.71 -0.02 12.28
N VAL A 161 11.49 -0.57 12.31
CA VAL A 161 10.86 -1.04 13.55
C VAL A 161 11.58 -2.28 14.09
N ALA A 162 12.03 -3.16 13.19
CA ALA A 162 12.80 -4.36 13.53
C ALA A 162 14.23 -4.03 13.97
N ASN A 163 14.89 -3.06 13.34
CA ASN A 163 16.28 -2.66 13.57
C ASN A 163 16.39 -1.19 14.00
N PRO A 164 16.01 -0.84 15.24
CA PRO A 164 16.15 0.52 15.76
C PRO A 164 17.62 0.88 15.87
N SER A 165 17.99 2.04 15.33
CA SER A 165 19.35 2.58 15.35
C SER A 165 19.76 3.16 16.72
N ASP A 166 19.18 2.70 17.83
CA ASP A 166 19.66 3.10 19.15
C ASP A 166 21.06 2.51 19.30
N ASN A 167 22.07 3.36 19.10
CA ASN A 167 23.47 3.07 19.41
C ASN A 167 23.49 2.38 20.77
N THR A 168 24.13 1.22 20.82
CA THR A 168 24.58 0.61 22.05
C THR A 168 25.14 1.73 22.91
N ARG A 169 24.41 2.07 23.97
CA ARG A 169 24.90 2.94 25.04
C ARG A 169 26.08 2.18 25.61
N PHE A 170 27.26 2.38 25.02
CA PHE A 170 28.52 1.92 25.56
C PHE A 170 28.53 2.49 26.97
N ILE A 171 28.36 1.62 27.95
CA ILE A 171 28.57 1.94 29.35
C ILE A 171 30.00 2.45 29.38
N SER A 172 30.18 3.77 29.55
CA SER A 172 31.50 4.36 29.74
C SER A 172 32.19 3.54 30.83
N SER A 173 33.37 2.99 30.54
CA SER A 173 34.13 2.26 31.53
C SER A 173 34.22 3.11 32.78
N VAL A 174 33.67 2.60 33.88
CA VAL A 174 33.82 3.20 35.20
C VAL A 174 35.31 3.25 35.46
N LYS A 175 35.89 4.44 35.34
CA LYS A 175 37.30 4.69 35.65
C LYS A 175 37.43 4.59 37.16
N PHE A 176 37.68 3.39 37.68
CA PHE A 176 38.10 3.21 39.05
C PHE A 176 39.46 3.92 39.20
N ARG A 177 39.46 5.07 39.88
CA ARG A 177 40.66 5.68 40.42
C ARG A 177 40.85 5.10 41.82
N GLY A 178 41.79 4.18 41.95
CA GLY A 178 42.51 3.89 43.20
C GLY A 178 43.84 4.62 43.19
#